data_AF-D1PPN7-F1
#
_entry.id   AF-D1PPN7-F1
#
_cell.length_a   1.000
_cell.length_b   1.000
_cell.length_c   1.000
_cell.angle_alpha   90.00
_cell.angle_beta   90.00
_cell.angle_gamma   90.00
#
_symmetry.space_group_name_H-M   'P 1'
#
loop_
_entity.id
_entity.type
_entity.pdbx_description
1 polymer ?
#
loop_
_entity_poly.entity_id
_entity_poly.type
_entity_poly.pdbx_seq_one_letter_code
_entity_poly.pdbx_strand_id
1 'polypeptide(L)'
;MPRLRPEEVDPRPAVLPTVVETPAGLPVLRHPLPTHGITYLNLYFAAEDLDGEDLCRASFLCELLGALGTDTTPAARLPQRLRATFGSLQSRVEAYGGAEDFSRCRVFFCVSASMLNGKADRGLALLEELLRETRLDDRDKLWAILCQRRADLARQIAQNGNSFAMTRAGAAFRTECAVQEYAGGIACLQWLQAREAEGPDALPALAEQLEALMHRLFTRTRLTVSVTSDAPACAEETAVRLAEALPA
;
A
#
# COMPACT_ATOMS: atom_id res chain seq x y z
N MET A 1 -12.73 26.01 20.79
CA MET A 1 -11.79 25.87 19.66
C MET A 1 -11.53 27.25 19.07
N PRO A 2 -10.27 27.65 18.86
CA PRO A 2 -9.95 28.87 18.11
C PRO A 2 -10.49 28.69 16.69
N ARG A 3 -11.22 29.69 16.17
CA ARG A 3 -11.77 29.67 14.81
C ARG A 3 -10.97 30.66 13.98
N LEU A 4 -10.11 30.15 13.10
CA LEU A 4 -9.48 30.94 12.05
C LEU A 4 -10.58 31.48 11.13
N ARG A 5 -10.48 32.75 10.76
CA ARG A 5 -11.37 33.37 9.76
C ARG A 5 -10.90 32.96 8.36
N PRO A 6 -11.80 32.82 7.37
CA PRO A 6 -11.40 32.49 5.99
C PRO A 6 -10.37 33.46 5.39
N GLU A 7 -10.37 34.71 5.86
CA GLU A 7 -9.43 35.77 5.48
C GLU A 7 -8.01 35.57 6.05
N GLU A 8 -7.85 34.77 7.10
CA GLU A 8 -6.58 34.49 7.78
C GLU A 8 -5.82 33.31 7.15
N VAL A 9 -6.39 32.69 6.12
CA VAL A 9 -5.83 31.57 5.39
C VAL A 9 -5.42 32.05 4.00
N ASP A 10 -4.15 31.87 3.62
CA ASP A 10 -3.74 32.14 2.23
C ASP A 10 -4.59 31.25 1.31
N PRO A 11 -5.35 31.84 0.35
CA PRO A 11 -6.21 31.07 -0.55
C PRO A 11 -5.42 30.14 -1.47
N ARG A 12 -4.09 30.32 -1.59
CA ARG A 12 -3.22 29.43 -2.36
C ARG A 12 -2.54 28.43 -1.44
N PRO A 13 -2.64 27.12 -1.73
CA PRO A 13 -1.91 26.12 -0.98
C PRO A 13 -0.42 26.38 -1.08
N ALA A 14 0.31 26.18 0.01
CA ALA A 14 1.76 26.27 0.01
C ALA A 14 2.34 25.30 -1.02
N VAL A 15 3.12 25.81 -1.96
CA VAL A 15 3.79 24.98 -2.97
C VAL A 15 4.93 24.24 -2.29
N LEU A 16 4.76 22.93 -2.09
CA LEU A 16 5.83 22.09 -1.57
C LEU A 16 6.85 21.82 -2.68
N PRO A 17 8.16 22.00 -2.41
CA PRO A 17 9.20 21.70 -3.39
C PRO A 17 9.11 20.23 -3.78
N THR A 18 8.79 19.97 -5.04
CA THR A 18 8.69 18.64 -5.61
C THR A 18 9.45 18.64 -6.93
N VAL A 19 10.41 17.75 -7.07
CA VAL A 19 11.19 17.57 -8.29
C VAL A 19 10.83 16.22 -8.88
N VAL A 20 10.43 16.22 -10.15
CA VAL A 20 10.12 14.99 -10.90
C VAL A 20 11.35 14.61 -11.70
N GLU A 21 11.90 13.44 -11.42
CA GLU A 21 13.15 12.93 -11.99
C GLU A 21 12.93 11.51 -12.51
N THR A 22 13.82 11.02 -13.39
CA THR A 22 13.76 9.65 -13.94
C THR A 22 15.08 8.86 -13.81
N PRO A 23 15.69 8.80 -12.62
CA PRO A 23 16.91 8.03 -12.40
C PRO A 23 16.68 6.55 -12.73
N ALA A 24 17.64 5.92 -13.43
CA ALA A 24 17.54 4.53 -13.91
C ALA A 24 16.25 4.20 -14.70
N GLY A 25 15.58 5.20 -15.28
CA GLY A 25 14.32 5.02 -16.01
C GLY A 25 13.08 4.87 -15.12
N LEU A 26 13.20 5.02 -13.80
CA LEU A 26 12.07 4.99 -12.86
C LEU A 26 11.56 6.41 -12.55
N PRO A 27 10.25 6.68 -12.62
CA PRO A 27 9.70 7.97 -12.21
C PRO A 27 9.83 8.16 -10.70
N VAL A 28 10.52 9.24 -10.30
CA VAL A 28 10.76 9.61 -8.90
C VAL A 28 10.21 11.01 -8.62
N LEU A 29 9.45 11.12 -7.55
CA LEU A 29 8.97 12.36 -6.95
C LEU A 29 9.82 12.68 -5.72
N ARG A 30 10.77 13.59 -5.86
CA ARG A 30 11.69 13.98 -4.77
C ARG A 30 11.19 15.23 -4.07
N HIS A 31 11.07 15.17 -2.76
CA HIS A 31 10.63 16.27 -1.90
C HIS A 31 11.75 16.66 -0.91
N PRO A 32 12.59 17.66 -1.23
CA PRO A 32 13.67 18.11 -0.37
C PRO A 32 13.13 18.97 0.78
N LEU A 33 12.61 18.32 1.81
CA LEU A 33 12.06 18.95 3.01
C LEU A 33 12.95 18.65 4.22
N PRO A 34 13.02 19.54 5.22
CA PRO A 34 13.72 19.26 6.47
C PRO A 34 12.96 18.17 7.24
N THR A 35 13.46 16.93 7.17
CA THR A 35 12.85 15.76 7.82
C THR A 35 13.61 15.30 9.08
N HIS A 36 14.64 16.05 9.49
CA HIS A 36 15.43 15.80 10.70
C HIS A 36 16.03 14.40 10.76
N GLY A 37 16.62 13.95 9.65
CA GLY A 37 17.29 12.65 9.56
C GLY A 37 16.37 11.46 9.32
N ILE A 38 15.12 11.68 8.93
CA ILE A 38 14.15 10.63 8.56
C ILE A 38 13.90 10.68 7.05
N THR A 39 13.95 9.52 6.41
CA THR A 39 13.51 9.35 5.03
C THR A 39 12.12 8.73 5.04
N TYR A 40 11.19 9.36 4.32
CA TYR A 40 9.88 8.83 4.01
C TYR A 40 9.85 8.36 2.57
N LEU A 41 9.45 7.11 2.39
CA LEU A 41 9.40 6.43 1.10
C LEU A 41 7.97 6.00 0.83
N ASN A 42 7.44 6.32 -0.35
CA ASN A 42 6.19 5.78 -0.85
C ASN A 42 6.43 5.14 -2.21
N LEU A 43 6.06 3.87 -2.34
CA LEU A 43 6.09 3.12 -3.58
C LEU A 43 4.66 3.01 -4.09
N TYR A 44 4.41 3.47 -5.31
CA TYR A 44 3.11 3.43 -5.95
C TYR A 44 3.18 2.47 -7.13
N PHE A 45 2.53 1.32 -7.03
CA PHE A 45 2.39 0.37 -8.12
C PHE A 45 1.03 0.60 -8.79
N ALA A 46 1.02 1.01 -10.06
CA ALA A 46 -0.22 1.19 -10.82
C ALA A 46 -1.06 -0.10 -10.81
N ALA A 47 -2.34 0.03 -10.51
CA ALA A 47 -3.30 -1.08 -10.31
C ALA A 47 -4.67 -0.78 -10.95
N GLU A 48 -4.67 0.07 -11.99
CA GLU A 48 -5.88 0.54 -12.68
C GLU A 48 -6.57 -0.57 -13.51
N ASP A 49 -5.84 -1.64 -13.82
CA ASP A 49 -6.31 -2.82 -14.55
C ASP A 49 -6.93 -3.90 -13.65
N LEU A 50 -6.90 -3.72 -12.32
CA LEU A 50 -7.49 -4.69 -11.40
C LEU A 50 -9.02 -4.59 -11.39
N ASP A 51 -9.69 -5.74 -11.49
CA ASP A 51 -11.13 -5.82 -11.27
C ASP A 51 -11.48 -5.82 -9.77
N GLY A 52 -12.77 -5.85 -9.45
CA GLY A 52 -13.23 -5.79 -8.05
C GLY A 52 -12.71 -6.93 -7.17
N GLU A 53 -12.52 -8.13 -7.73
CA GLU A 53 -12.03 -9.27 -6.97
C GLU A 53 -10.50 -9.19 -6.77
N ASP A 54 -9.77 -8.77 -7.80
CA ASP A 54 -8.35 -8.46 -7.73
C ASP A 54 -8.07 -7.30 -6.75
N LEU A 55 -8.94 -6.29 -6.65
CA LEU A 55 -8.84 -5.22 -5.65
C LEU A 55 -9.04 -5.75 -4.22
N CYS A 56 -9.98 -6.67 -4.01
CA CYS A 56 -10.14 -7.36 -2.73
C CYS A 56 -8.88 -8.18 -2.37
N ARG A 57 -8.34 -8.94 -3.33
CA ARG A 57 -7.09 -9.69 -3.17
C ARG A 57 -5.90 -8.76 -2.87
N ALA A 58 -5.77 -7.64 -3.58
CA ALA A 58 -4.73 -6.65 -3.36
C ALA A 58 -4.84 -6.01 -1.96
N SER A 59 -6.06 -5.72 -1.50
CA SER A 59 -6.27 -5.27 -0.13
C SER A 59 -5.88 -6.32 0.90
N PHE A 60 -6.25 -7.59 0.68
CA PHE A 60 -5.86 -8.66 1.58
C PHE A 60 -4.34 -8.86 1.59
N LEU A 61 -3.67 -8.78 0.43
CA LEU A 61 -2.22 -8.84 0.29
C LEU A 61 -1.52 -7.75 1.13
N CYS A 62 -2.12 -6.56 1.28
CA CYS A 62 -1.58 -5.52 2.16
C CYS A 62 -1.43 -5.98 3.62
N GLU A 63 -2.31 -6.85 4.11
CA GLU A 63 -2.26 -7.41 5.47
C GLU A 63 -1.22 -8.54 5.61
N LEU A 64 -0.82 -9.16 4.49
CA LEU A 64 0.13 -10.27 4.45
C LEU A 64 1.58 -9.80 4.42
N LEU A 65 1.85 -8.68 3.74
CA LEU A 65 3.17 -8.08 3.66
C LEU A 65 3.68 -7.70 5.06
N GLY A 66 4.73 -8.38 5.51
CA GLY A 66 5.32 -8.19 6.84
C GLY A 66 4.71 -9.07 7.95
N ALA A 67 3.65 -9.81 7.67
CA ALA A 67 3.03 -10.76 8.59
C ALA A 67 3.47 -12.22 8.33
N LEU A 68 3.75 -12.56 7.07
CA LEU A 68 4.23 -13.89 6.66
C LEU A 68 5.75 -13.94 6.57
N GLY A 69 6.29 -15.16 6.51
CA GLY A 69 7.72 -15.36 6.29
C GLY A 69 8.12 -15.01 4.86
N THR A 70 9.41 -14.76 4.67
CA THR A 70 10.01 -14.64 3.34
C THR A 70 10.92 -15.83 3.06
N ASP A 71 11.43 -15.97 1.84
CA ASP A 71 12.45 -16.97 1.51
C ASP A 71 13.70 -16.83 2.40
N THR A 72 14.09 -15.58 2.69
CA THR A 72 15.26 -15.27 3.51
C THR A 72 14.97 -15.23 5.02
N THR A 73 13.74 -14.88 5.43
CA THR A 73 13.42 -14.60 6.84
C THR A 73 12.20 -15.35 7.34
N PRO A 74 12.37 -16.18 8.39
CA PRO A 74 11.24 -16.82 9.04
C PRO A 74 10.26 -15.80 9.64
N ALA A 75 8.96 -16.07 9.53
CA ALA A 75 7.88 -15.22 10.03
C ALA A 75 8.08 -14.78 11.50
N ALA A 76 8.62 -15.64 12.36
CA ALA A 76 8.87 -15.32 13.77
C ALA A 76 9.93 -14.22 14.01
N ARG A 77 10.84 -14.00 13.06
CA ARG A 77 11.89 -12.97 13.15
C ARG A 77 11.54 -11.68 12.42
N LEU A 78 10.60 -11.73 11.48
CA LEU A 78 10.26 -10.59 10.64
C LEU A 78 9.76 -9.37 11.44
N PRO A 79 8.88 -9.51 12.46
CA PRO A 79 8.45 -8.37 13.27
C PRO A 79 9.59 -7.63 13.96
N GLN A 80 10.62 -8.35 14.41
CA GLN A 80 11.80 -7.74 15.03
C GLN A 80 12.61 -6.96 14.00
N ARG A 81 12.83 -7.52 12.80
CA ARG A 81 13.55 -6.84 11.71
C ARG A 81 12.83 -5.58 11.24
N LEU A 82 11.50 -5.66 11.08
CA LEU A 82 10.66 -4.51 10.73
C LEU A 82 10.81 -3.38 11.75
N ARG A 83 10.62 -3.67 13.05
CA ARG A 83 10.76 -2.67 14.14
C ARG A 83 12.18 -2.12 14.28
N ALA A 84 13.19 -2.93 14.00
CA ALA A 84 14.58 -2.50 14.06
C ALA A 84 14.95 -1.57 12.88
N THR A 85 14.20 -1.62 11.78
CA THR A 85 14.55 -0.94 10.52
C THR A 85 13.66 0.26 10.26
N PHE A 86 12.35 0.10 10.35
CA PHE A 86 11.35 1.10 10.02
C PHE A 86 10.76 1.75 11.28
N GLY A 87 10.46 3.05 11.19
CA GLY A 87 9.56 3.74 12.12
C GLY A 87 8.10 3.41 11.84
N SER A 88 7.75 3.26 10.56
CA SER A 88 6.45 2.79 10.09
C SER A 88 6.61 2.03 8.79
N LEU A 89 5.78 1.01 8.57
CA LEU A 89 5.59 0.33 7.30
C LEU A 89 4.09 0.05 7.17
N GLN A 90 3.49 0.49 6.07
CA GLN A 90 2.10 0.16 5.76
C GLN A 90 1.96 -0.13 4.26
N SER A 91 1.00 -0.98 3.94
CA SER A 91 0.56 -1.23 2.58
C SER A 91 -0.93 -0.90 2.48
N ARG A 92 -1.37 -0.31 1.38
CA ARG A 92 -2.79 -0.04 1.13
C ARG A 92 -3.09 0.10 -0.35
N VAL A 93 -4.34 -0.17 -0.74
CA VAL A 93 -4.84 0.18 -2.06
C VAL A 93 -5.47 1.58 -2.00
N GLU A 94 -5.05 2.47 -2.88
CA GLU A 94 -5.54 3.84 -2.97
C GLU A 94 -6.10 4.14 -4.35
N ALA A 95 -7.11 5.01 -4.38
CA ALA A 95 -7.67 5.58 -5.60
C ALA A 95 -7.62 7.10 -5.52
N TYR A 96 -7.18 7.73 -6.59
CA TYR A 96 -7.16 9.18 -6.74
C TYR A 96 -8.08 9.56 -7.90
N GLY A 97 -9.28 10.04 -7.56
CA GLY A 97 -10.25 10.58 -8.52
C GLY A 97 -9.99 12.05 -8.85
N GLY A 98 -10.45 12.49 -10.02
CA GLY A 98 -10.44 13.90 -10.40
C GLY A 98 -11.61 14.67 -9.78
N ALA A 99 -11.42 15.96 -9.52
CA ALA A 99 -12.50 16.83 -9.04
C ALA A 99 -13.60 17.06 -10.09
N GLU A 100 -13.26 16.95 -11.36
CA GLU A 100 -14.15 17.27 -12.50
C GLU A 100 -14.70 16.01 -13.20
N ASP A 101 -14.03 14.86 -13.09
CA ASP A 101 -14.43 13.61 -13.72
C ASP A 101 -14.50 12.47 -12.69
N PHE A 102 -15.72 12.10 -12.31
CA PHE A 102 -15.98 11.03 -11.34
C PHE A 102 -15.93 9.62 -11.94
N SER A 103 -15.90 9.52 -13.27
CA SER A 103 -15.82 8.25 -14.00
C SER A 103 -14.39 7.74 -14.16
N ARG A 104 -13.39 8.53 -13.75
CA ARG A 104 -11.98 8.18 -13.84
C ARG A 104 -11.29 8.33 -12.49
N CYS A 105 -10.46 7.35 -12.15
CA CYS A 105 -9.50 7.46 -11.07
C CYS A 105 -8.23 6.70 -11.43
N ARG A 106 -7.11 7.13 -10.85
CA ARG A 106 -5.88 6.34 -10.84
C ARG A 106 -5.86 5.47 -9.61
N VAL A 107 -5.50 4.20 -9.76
CA VAL A 107 -5.51 3.22 -8.68
C VAL A 107 -4.10 2.71 -8.45
N PHE A 108 -3.70 2.59 -7.18
CA PHE A 108 -2.38 2.15 -6.81
C PHE A 108 -2.42 1.16 -5.66
N PHE A 109 -1.53 0.16 -5.73
CA PHE A 109 -1.05 -0.52 -4.54
C PHE A 109 0.13 0.30 -3.98
N CYS A 110 -0.07 0.86 -2.79
CA CYS A 110 0.89 1.73 -2.13
C CYS A 110 1.63 0.97 -1.03
N VAL A 111 2.96 1.11 -0.98
CA VAL A 111 3.77 0.72 0.17
C VAL A 111 4.48 1.97 0.71
N SER A 112 4.17 2.34 1.94
CA SER A 112 4.73 3.51 2.61
C SER A 112 5.61 3.09 3.78
N ALA A 113 6.83 3.62 3.82
CA ALA A 113 7.79 3.35 4.89
C ALA A 113 8.43 4.64 5.41
N SER A 114 8.75 4.67 6.70
CA SER A 114 9.63 5.68 7.29
C SER A 114 10.82 5.02 7.96
N MET A 115 11.99 5.64 7.84
CA MET A 115 13.25 5.10 8.36
C MET A 115 14.25 6.21 8.63
N LEU A 116 15.19 6.00 9.54
CA LEU A 116 16.32 6.91 9.72
C LEU A 116 17.20 6.89 8.47
N ASN A 117 17.79 8.02 8.08
CA ASN A 117 18.65 8.11 6.90
C ASN A 117 19.77 7.05 6.93
N GLY A 118 20.41 6.84 8.09
CA GLY A 118 21.44 5.79 8.27
C GLY A 118 20.94 4.35 8.21
N LYS A 119 19.64 4.11 8.04
CA LYS A 119 19.01 2.80 7.85
C LYS A 119 18.39 2.62 6.46
N ALA A 120 18.47 3.63 5.58
CA ALA A 120 17.83 3.60 4.27
C ALA A 120 18.19 2.35 3.45
N ASP A 121 19.48 2.03 3.33
CA ASP A 121 19.94 0.83 2.59
C ASP A 121 19.34 -0.47 3.12
N ARG A 122 19.31 -0.62 4.46
CA ARG A 122 18.73 -1.79 5.12
C ARG A 122 17.21 -1.84 4.96
N GLY A 123 16.56 -0.68 4.99
CA GLY A 123 15.13 -0.53 4.75
C GLY A 123 14.77 -0.93 3.33
N LEU A 124 15.50 -0.45 2.34
CA LEU A 124 15.29 -0.80 0.94
C LEU A 124 15.51 -2.30 0.68
N ALA A 125 16.55 -2.89 1.27
CA ALA A 125 16.79 -4.33 1.19
C ALA A 125 15.63 -5.14 1.79
N LEU A 126 15.07 -4.70 2.92
CA LEU A 126 13.93 -5.36 3.54
C LEU A 126 12.64 -5.15 2.74
N LEU A 127 12.43 -3.98 2.13
CA LEU A 127 11.29 -3.76 1.23
C LEU A 127 11.35 -4.66 0.00
N GLU A 128 12.53 -4.77 -0.62
CA GLU A 128 12.78 -5.70 -1.73
C GLU A 128 12.43 -7.14 -1.33
N GLU A 129 12.93 -7.59 -0.17
CA GLU A 129 12.64 -8.92 0.38
C GLU A 129 11.14 -9.14 0.58
N LEU A 130 10.43 -8.18 1.17
CA LEU A 130 8.98 -8.28 1.39
C LEU A 130 8.18 -8.34 0.08
N LEU A 131 8.55 -7.53 -0.91
CA LEU A 131 7.83 -7.47 -2.18
C LEU A 131 8.05 -8.71 -3.04
N ARG A 132 9.22 -9.33 -2.96
CA ARG A 132 9.62 -10.41 -3.87
C ARG A 132 9.61 -11.81 -3.26
N GLU A 133 9.88 -11.91 -1.98
CA GLU A 133 10.17 -13.19 -1.32
C GLU A 133 9.11 -13.57 -0.30
N THR A 134 8.04 -12.78 -0.10
CA THR A 134 6.96 -13.16 0.84
C THR A 134 6.33 -14.47 0.40
N ARG A 135 6.35 -15.46 1.30
CA ARG A 135 5.82 -16.81 1.06
C ARG A 135 4.39 -16.93 1.53
N LEU A 136 3.53 -17.47 0.68
CA LEU A 136 2.10 -17.66 0.93
C LEU A 136 1.76 -19.12 1.30
N ASP A 137 2.75 -19.88 1.76
CA ASP A 137 2.64 -21.32 2.05
C ASP A 137 2.27 -21.65 3.51
N ASP A 138 2.39 -20.70 4.44
CA ASP A 138 1.97 -20.85 5.84
C ASP A 138 0.44 -20.73 5.96
N ARG A 139 -0.25 -21.84 5.68
CA ARG A 139 -1.71 -21.92 5.63
C ARG A 139 -2.38 -21.50 6.93
N ASP A 140 -1.83 -21.90 8.07
CA ASP A 140 -2.39 -21.59 9.38
C ASP A 140 -2.35 -20.08 9.65
N LYS A 141 -1.23 -19.42 9.34
CA LYS A 141 -1.14 -17.95 9.44
C LYS A 141 -2.01 -17.25 8.43
N LEU A 142 -2.01 -17.69 7.17
CA LEU A 142 -2.84 -17.09 6.12
C LEU A 142 -4.33 -17.14 6.50
N TRP A 143 -4.80 -18.27 7.01
CA TRP A 143 -6.16 -18.44 7.54
C TRP A 143 -6.44 -17.50 8.72
N ALA A 144 -5.53 -17.46 9.70
CA ALA A 144 -5.68 -16.62 10.87
C ALA A 144 -5.77 -15.13 10.50
N ILE A 145 -4.95 -14.66 9.56
CA ILE A 145 -4.98 -13.28 9.07
C ILE A 145 -6.29 -13.00 8.32
N LEU A 146 -6.78 -13.95 7.51
CA LEU A 146 -8.07 -13.82 6.82
C LEU A 146 -9.23 -13.64 7.81
N CYS A 147 -9.34 -14.54 8.80
CA CYS A 147 -10.38 -14.46 9.84
C CYS A 147 -10.27 -13.17 10.65
N GLN A 148 -9.05 -12.77 11.02
CA GLN A 148 -8.79 -11.54 11.77
C GLN A 148 -9.20 -10.31 10.96
N ARG A 149 -8.79 -10.23 9.69
CA ARG A 149 -9.11 -9.12 8.80
C ARG A 149 -10.61 -8.98 8.61
N ARG A 150 -11.33 -10.08 8.39
CA ARG A 150 -12.80 -10.09 8.32
C ARG A 150 -13.44 -9.57 9.60
N ALA A 151 -13.01 -10.08 10.75
CA ALA A 151 -13.56 -9.69 12.05
C ALA A 151 -13.31 -8.21 12.37
N ASP A 152 -12.12 -7.71 12.06
CA ASP A 152 -11.79 -6.29 12.26
C ASP A 152 -12.58 -5.39 11.32
N LEU A 153 -12.74 -5.77 10.05
CA LEU A 153 -13.53 -4.99 9.10
C LEU A 153 -15.02 -4.93 9.50
N ALA A 154 -15.60 -6.05 9.96
CA ALA A 154 -16.96 -6.08 10.50
C ALA A 154 -17.12 -5.14 11.72
N ARG A 155 -16.11 -5.10 12.61
CA ARG A 155 -16.10 -4.19 13.76
C ARG A 155 -16.00 -2.73 13.33
N GLN A 156 -15.14 -2.42 12.35
CA GLN A 156 -14.98 -1.06 11.82
C GLN A 156 -16.28 -0.54 11.19
N ILE A 157 -17.01 -1.40 10.47
CA ILE A 157 -18.32 -1.06 9.90
C ILE A 157 -19.33 -0.74 11.00
N ALA A 158 -19.39 -1.55 12.06
CA ALA A 158 -20.29 -1.31 13.18
C ALA A 158 -19.98 0.00 13.92
N GLN A 159 -18.69 0.37 14.02
CA GLN A 159 -18.23 1.59 14.71
C GLN A 159 -18.33 2.85 13.84
N ASN A 160 -18.19 2.73 12.52
CA ASN A 160 -18.09 3.86 11.58
C ASN A 160 -19.13 3.79 10.45
N GLY A 161 -20.33 3.29 10.74
CA GLY A 161 -21.34 2.96 9.73
C GLY A 161 -21.69 4.10 8.76
N ASN A 162 -21.62 5.37 9.20
CA ASN A 162 -21.83 6.52 8.34
C ASN A 162 -20.78 6.62 7.22
N SER A 163 -19.50 6.43 7.53
CA SER A 163 -18.40 6.49 6.55
C SER A 163 -18.51 5.35 5.52
N PHE A 164 -18.84 4.14 5.97
CA PHE A 164 -19.09 3.00 5.08
C PHE A 164 -20.33 3.21 4.21
N ALA A 165 -21.42 3.75 4.76
CA ALA A 165 -22.62 4.08 3.99
C ALA A 165 -22.35 5.14 2.92
N MET A 166 -21.56 6.17 3.24
CA MET A 166 -21.13 7.18 2.26
C MET A 166 -20.29 6.56 1.14
N THR A 167 -19.34 5.69 1.47
CA THR A 167 -18.50 4.99 0.48
C THR A 167 -19.36 4.11 -0.43
N ARG A 168 -20.27 3.31 0.16
CA ARG A 168 -21.19 2.44 -0.58
C ARG A 168 -22.14 3.21 -1.50
N ALA A 169 -22.70 4.32 -1.02
CA ALA A 169 -23.54 5.18 -1.84
C ALA A 169 -22.74 5.84 -2.96
N GLY A 170 -21.53 6.32 -2.66
CA GLY A 170 -20.59 6.91 -3.61
C GLY A 170 -20.16 5.97 -4.73
N ALA A 171 -20.01 4.67 -4.42
CA ALA A 171 -19.58 3.65 -5.38
C ALA A 171 -20.51 3.52 -6.60
N ALA A 172 -21.77 3.97 -6.50
CA ALA A 172 -22.70 3.97 -7.63
C ALA A 172 -22.41 5.05 -8.70
N PHE A 173 -21.64 6.10 -8.36
CA PHE A 173 -21.41 7.24 -9.25
C PHE A 173 -19.98 7.79 -9.24
N ARG A 174 -19.08 7.25 -8.40
CA ARG A 174 -17.65 7.61 -8.34
C ARG A 174 -16.78 6.35 -8.37
N THR A 175 -15.85 6.33 -9.31
CA THR A 175 -14.91 5.22 -9.48
C THR A 175 -13.99 5.06 -8.27
N GLU A 176 -13.55 6.16 -7.67
CA GLU A 176 -12.74 6.15 -6.45
C GLU A 176 -13.46 5.46 -5.27
N CYS A 177 -14.76 5.70 -5.11
CA CYS A 177 -15.57 5.08 -4.06
C CYS A 177 -15.82 3.60 -4.36
N ALA A 178 -15.93 3.21 -5.63
CA ALA A 178 -16.02 1.80 -6.01
C ALA A 178 -14.73 1.05 -5.66
N VAL A 179 -13.56 1.65 -5.91
CA VAL A 179 -12.27 1.07 -5.49
C VAL A 179 -12.20 0.96 -3.96
N GLN A 180 -12.61 2.00 -3.23
CA GLN A 180 -12.65 1.96 -1.76
C GLN A 180 -13.59 0.86 -1.23
N GLU A 181 -14.72 0.59 -1.90
CA GLU A 181 -15.62 -0.50 -1.53
C GLU A 181 -14.94 -1.87 -1.62
N TYR A 182 -14.19 -2.13 -2.69
CA TYR A 182 -13.43 -3.38 -2.86
C TYR A 182 -12.16 -3.44 -2.02
N ALA A 183 -11.50 -2.30 -1.79
CA ALA A 183 -10.29 -2.23 -0.99
C ALA A 183 -10.53 -2.32 0.52
N GLY A 184 -11.73 -2.00 1.00
CA GLY A 184 -11.97 -2.05 2.44
C GLY A 184 -13.38 -1.67 2.87
N GLY A 185 -14.35 -1.68 1.96
CA GLY A 185 -15.76 -1.40 2.27
C GLY A 185 -16.57 -2.67 2.47
N ILE A 186 -17.88 -2.57 2.22
CA ILE A 186 -18.82 -3.67 2.41
C ILE A 186 -18.57 -4.79 1.37
N ALA A 187 -18.22 -4.44 0.12
CA ALA A 187 -17.86 -5.43 -0.89
C ALA A 187 -16.63 -6.27 -0.46
N CYS A 188 -15.61 -5.63 0.11
CA CYS A 188 -14.46 -6.33 0.67
C CYS A 188 -14.85 -7.29 1.80
N LEU A 189 -15.71 -6.86 2.73
CA LEU A 189 -16.21 -7.74 3.80
C LEU A 189 -16.94 -8.96 3.24
N GLN A 190 -17.80 -8.77 2.23
CA GLN A 190 -18.52 -9.86 1.58
C GLN A 190 -17.56 -10.84 0.91
N TRP A 191 -16.51 -10.34 0.26
CA TRP A 191 -15.46 -11.17 -0.32
C TRP A 191 -14.73 -11.99 0.77
N LEU A 192 -14.34 -11.36 1.88
CA LEU A 192 -13.68 -12.05 3.01
C LEU A 192 -14.58 -13.13 3.63
N GLN A 193 -15.88 -12.85 3.78
CA GLN A 193 -16.86 -13.82 4.27
C GLN A 193 -17.02 -15.01 3.32
N ALA A 194 -17.02 -14.76 2.00
CA ALA A 194 -17.07 -15.84 1.01
C ALA A 194 -15.82 -16.73 1.08
N ARG A 195 -14.62 -16.14 1.18
CA ARG A 195 -13.37 -16.90 1.35
C ARG A 195 -13.32 -17.67 2.67
N GLU A 196 -13.81 -17.10 3.77
CA GLU A 196 -13.92 -17.81 5.05
C GLU A 196 -14.95 -18.96 4.99
N ALA A 197 -16.04 -18.82 4.22
CA ALA A 197 -17.06 -19.85 4.08
C ALA A 197 -16.58 -21.07 3.25
N GLU A 198 -15.63 -20.87 2.33
CA GLU A 198 -15.00 -21.95 1.56
C GLU A 198 -14.10 -22.85 2.42
N GLY A 199 -13.64 -22.34 3.55
CA GLY A 199 -12.84 -23.07 4.52
C GLY A 199 -11.34 -23.17 4.17
N PRO A 200 -10.52 -23.76 5.07
CA PRO A 200 -9.07 -23.82 4.91
C PRO A 200 -8.60 -24.61 3.68
N ASP A 201 -9.41 -25.53 3.15
CA ASP A 201 -9.06 -26.35 1.98
C ASP A 201 -8.98 -25.53 0.68
N ALA A 202 -9.60 -24.36 0.63
CA ALA A 202 -9.52 -23.43 -0.50
C ALA A 202 -8.29 -22.50 -0.45
N LEU A 203 -7.54 -22.48 0.66
CA LEU A 203 -6.39 -21.59 0.83
C LEU A 203 -5.27 -21.77 -0.20
N PRO A 204 -4.93 -23.00 -0.66
CA PRO A 204 -3.90 -23.16 -1.70
C PRO A 204 -4.26 -22.41 -2.98
N ALA A 205 -5.51 -22.47 -3.42
CA ALA A 205 -5.96 -21.76 -4.61
C ALA A 205 -5.93 -20.24 -4.40
N LEU A 206 -6.29 -19.75 -3.22
CA LEU A 206 -6.18 -18.32 -2.89
C LEU A 206 -4.71 -17.87 -2.85
N ALA A 207 -3.81 -18.67 -2.29
CA ALA A 207 -2.38 -18.38 -2.26
C ALA A 207 -1.81 -18.26 -3.67
N GLU A 208 -2.13 -19.19 -4.58
CA GLU A 208 -1.70 -19.13 -5.99
C GLU A 208 -2.21 -17.86 -6.69
N GLN A 209 -3.46 -17.44 -6.44
CA GLN A 209 -4.00 -16.20 -6.98
C GLN A 209 -3.28 -14.96 -6.44
N LEU A 210 -2.94 -14.96 -5.14
CA LEU A 210 -2.19 -13.88 -4.50
C LEU A 210 -0.74 -13.81 -5.02
N GLU A 211 -0.08 -14.95 -5.21
CA GLU A 211 1.27 -15.03 -5.80
C GLU A 211 1.26 -14.48 -7.24
N ALA A 212 0.29 -14.89 -8.06
CA ALA A 212 0.13 -14.36 -9.41
C ALA A 212 -0.12 -12.84 -9.42
N LEU A 213 -0.90 -12.34 -8.46
CA LEU A 213 -1.16 -10.91 -8.29
C LEU A 213 0.10 -10.15 -7.85
N MET A 214 0.90 -10.69 -6.92
CA MET A 214 2.19 -10.12 -6.52
C MET A 214 3.12 -9.96 -7.71
N HIS A 215 3.25 -11.01 -8.54
CA HIS A 215 4.09 -10.96 -9.74
C HIS A 215 3.61 -9.94 -10.77
N ARG A 216 2.29 -9.75 -10.91
CA ARG A 216 1.71 -8.74 -11.82
C ARG A 216 1.93 -7.31 -11.30
N LEU A 217 1.77 -7.09 -9.98
CA LEU A 217 1.81 -5.77 -9.36
C LEU A 217 3.23 -5.24 -9.14
N PHE A 218 4.13 -6.06 -8.59
CA PHE A 218 5.44 -5.62 -8.14
C PHE A 218 6.48 -5.64 -9.26
N THR A 219 6.24 -4.80 -10.26
CA THR A 219 7.10 -4.60 -11.43
C THR A 219 7.58 -3.15 -11.50
N ARG A 220 8.75 -2.93 -12.08
CA ARG A 220 9.32 -1.59 -12.26
C ARG A 220 8.52 -0.74 -13.24
N THR A 221 7.85 -1.35 -14.22
CA THR A 221 6.97 -0.64 -15.18
C THR A 221 5.74 -0.02 -14.52
N ARG A 222 5.27 -0.59 -13.40
CA ARG A 222 4.15 -0.05 -12.62
C ARG A 222 4.58 0.93 -11.53
N LEU A 223 5.88 0.99 -11.22
CA LEU A 223 6.40 1.68 -10.05
C LEU A 223 6.60 3.18 -10.30
N THR A 224 6.03 3.99 -9.42
CA THR A 224 6.45 5.37 -9.16
C THR A 224 6.92 5.50 -7.73
N VAL A 225 8.07 6.14 -7.52
CA VAL A 225 8.68 6.30 -6.18
C VAL A 225 8.51 7.74 -5.73
N SER A 226 8.09 7.96 -4.49
CA SER A 226 8.15 9.27 -3.84
C SER A 226 9.07 9.20 -2.63
N VAL A 227 10.01 10.15 -2.55
CA VAL A 227 10.99 10.24 -1.47
C VAL A 227 10.95 11.64 -0.88
N THR A 228 10.65 11.71 0.42
CA THR A 228 10.75 12.95 1.21
C THR A 228 11.88 12.79 2.20
N SER A 229 12.94 13.59 2.02
CA SER A 229 14.16 13.50 2.84
C SER A 229 14.98 14.79 2.75
N ASP A 230 15.73 15.06 3.82
CA ASP A 230 16.79 16.06 3.87
C ASP A 230 18.14 15.53 3.32
N ALA A 231 18.24 14.22 3.01
CA ALA A 231 19.40 13.61 2.38
C ALA A 231 19.30 13.63 0.83
N PRO A 232 20.16 14.39 0.13
CA PRO A 232 19.99 14.64 -1.31
C PRO A 232 20.17 13.41 -2.20
N ALA A 233 21.07 12.48 -1.85
CA ALA A 233 21.36 11.28 -2.66
C ALA A 233 20.32 10.15 -2.46
N CYS A 234 19.52 10.22 -1.40
CA CYS A 234 18.66 9.11 -1.00
C CYS A 234 17.61 8.73 -2.07
N ALA A 235 17.10 9.71 -2.81
CA ALA A 235 16.12 9.48 -3.87
C ALA A 235 16.72 8.73 -5.07
N GLU A 236 17.94 9.09 -5.48
CA GLU A 236 18.65 8.45 -6.59
C GLU A 236 19.05 7.01 -6.22
N GLU A 237 19.65 6.82 -5.04
CA GLU A 237 20.04 5.50 -4.52
C GLU A 237 18.84 4.56 -4.39
N THR A 238 17.71 5.07 -3.89
CA THR A 238 16.45 4.32 -3.79
C THR A 238 15.97 3.86 -5.16
N ALA A 239 15.99 4.75 -6.15
CA ALA A 239 15.51 4.43 -7.48
C ALA A 239 16.40 3.42 -8.20
N VAL A 240 17.73 3.61 -8.15
CA VAL A 240 18.68 2.65 -8.75
C VAL A 240 18.47 1.26 -8.16
N ARG A 241 18.38 1.15 -6.83
CA ARG A 241 18.19 -0.14 -6.17
C ARG A 241 16.87 -0.80 -6.54
N LEU A 242 15.76 -0.06 -6.54
CA LEU A 242 14.45 -0.62 -6.89
C LEU A 242 14.35 -0.99 -8.38
N ALA A 243 15.02 -0.25 -9.27
CA ALA A 243 15.08 -0.55 -10.70
C ALA A 243 15.85 -1.85 -11.00
N GLU A 244 16.86 -2.16 -10.20
CA GLU A 244 17.64 -3.41 -10.28
C GLU A 244 16.92 -4.59 -9.61
N ALA A 245 16.26 -4.33 -8.48
CA ALA A 245 15.60 -5.35 -7.68
C ALA A 245 14.31 -5.87 -8.32
N LEU A 246 13.51 -5.01 -8.93
CA LEU A 246 12.19 -5.38 -9.44
C LEU A 246 12.23 -5.81 -10.90
N PRO A 247 11.44 -6.83 -11.29
CA PRO A 247 11.32 -7.24 -12.68
C PRO A 247 10.74 -6.13 -13.56
N ALA A 248 10.96 -6.24 -14.88
CA ALA A 248 10.39 -5.35 -15.88
C ALA A 248 8.86 -5.29 -15.79
#